data_AF-A0AAE6M3H3-F1
#
_entry.id   AF-A0AAE6M3H3-F1
#
_cell.length_a   1.000
_cell.length_b   1.000
_cell.length_c   1.000
_cell.angle_alpha   90.00
_cell.angle_beta   90.00
_cell.angle_gamma   90.00
#
_symmetry.space_group_name_H-M   'P 1'
#
loop_
_entity.id
_entity.type
_entity.pdbx_description
1 polymer ?
#
loop_
_entity_poly.entity_id
_entity_poly.type
_entity_poly.pdbx_seq_one_letter_code
_entity_poly.pdbx_strand_id
1 'polypeptide(L)'
;MKQGKSAQIKKIRHTQKKQKLVSKDKLPEFNYNQFSGFLRARYYLTHHQKYNKEVFEVASFFLDDVIAMMVNQNFTQFTSNERAIVKLNEVMQAALVNSDDKDWRYFVLLVPVLYDMQQFFVKEGSVNARFVAQAPNFDINFWRMIMRTVMAVNFFKWQGKDVAELMQKSNAVDDLQFKFLSENEQDDDFNLVIIAETFRELTPKIKPLQAIETVVKLEPDLNELEIQAELEYADKKLLQFQEASVKDVVSDNVVSMLYAFHEGMAKEYNATHDLWDAKTLNAFASEHLLDYWIPEWDNLDGIGGEVKSYLTFLSKKQAIYGLGELLSGITDIDRYIDVISLNHLLQQKNVKFIEELA
;
A
#
# COMPACT_ATOMS: atom_id res chain seq x y z
N MET A 1 0.37 -57.17 3.89
CA MET A 1 0.17 -55.90 3.16
C MET A 1 1.53 -55.24 2.91
N LYS A 2 2.09 -55.37 1.69
CA LYS A 2 3.34 -54.69 1.31
C LYS A 2 3.01 -53.25 0.92
N GLN A 3 3.33 -52.28 1.77
CA GLN A 3 3.35 -50.88 1.34
C GLN A 3 4.31 -50.78 0.13
N GLY A 4 3.77 -50.40 -1.02
CA GLY A 4 4.49 -50.47 -2.30
C GLY A 4 5.74 -49.61 -2.30
N LYS A 5 6.84 -50.12 -2.87
CA LYS A 5 8.11 -49.39 -3.10
C LYS A 5 7.88 -47.99 -3.68
N SER A 6 6.81 -47.80 -4.47
CA SER A 6 6.36 -46.51 -5.01
C SER A 6 6.00 -45.46 -3.94
N ALA A 7 5.33 -45.85 -2.85
CA ALA A 7 5.01 -44.97 -1.74
C ALA A 7 6.27 -44.57 -0.94
N GLN A 8 7.21 -45.50 -0.77
CA GLN A 8 8.51 -45.21 -0.16
C GLN A 8 9.37 -44.29 -1.04
N ILE A 9 9.40 -44.50 -2.36
CA ILE A 9 10.10 -43.61 -3.30
C ILE A 9 9.46 -42.21 -3.31
N LYS A 10 8.12 -42.10 -3.29
CA LYS A 10 7.44 -40.81 -3.15
C LYS A 10 7.81 -40.12 -1.83
N LYS A 11 7.82 -40.86 -0.71
CA LYS A 11 8.21 -40.33 0.61
C LYS A 11 9.67 -39.85 0.62
N ILE A 12 10.61 -40.64 0.08
CA ILE A 12 12.03 -40.28 -0.02
C ILE A 12 12.22 -39.04 -0.92
N ARG A 13 11.56 -38.97 -2.08
CA ARG A 13 11.57 -37.78 -2.94
C ARG A 13 11.00 -36.55 -2.23
N HIS A 14 9.95 -36.74 -1.44
CA HIS A 14 9.33 -35.67 -0.66
C HIS A 14 10.26 -35.18 0.47
N THR A 15 10.99 -36.09 1.14
CA THR A 15 11.99 -35.75 2.15
C THR A 15 13.22 -35.08 1.53
N GLN A 16 13.68 -35.54 0.36
CA GLN A 16 14.78 -34.89 -0.37
C GLN A 16 14.40 -33.51 -0.92
N LYS A 17 13.15 -33.31 -1.38
CA LYS A 17 12.63 -31.98 -1.71
C LYS A 17 12.63 -31.06 -0.49
N LYS A 18 12.20 -31.55 0.68
CA LYS A 18 12.27 -30.79 1.94
C LYS A 18 13.71 -30.46 2.35
N GLN A 19 14.65 -31.40 2.23
CA GLN A 19 16.08 -31.13 2.51
C GLN A 19 16.72 -30.14 1.53
N LYS A 20 16.27 -30.06 0.27
CA LYS A 20 16.72 -29.02 -0.68
C LYS A 20 16.21 -27.62 -0.35
N LEU A 21 15.19 -27.49 0.51
CA LEU A 21 14.59 -26.23 0.91
C LEU A 21 15.18 -25.67 2.22
N VAL A 22 16.02 -26.43 2.91
CA VAL A 22 16.84 -25.94 4.02
C VAL A 22 18.14 -25.42 3.42
N SER A 23 18.42 -24.13 3.61
CA SER A 23 19.68 -23.54 3.15
C SER A 23 20.87 -24.27 3.80
N LYS A 24 21.91 -24.58 3.03
CA LYS A 24 23.15 -25.18 3.55
C LYS A 24 23.90 -24.22 4.48
N ASP A 25 23.76 -22.93 4.22
CA ASP A 25 24.33 -21.85 5.02
C ASP A 25 23.23 -21.21 5.87
N LYS A 26 23.53 -20.93 7.14
CA LYS A 26 22.59 -20.25 8.04
C LYS A 26 22.25 -18.89 7.43
N LEU A 27 20.96 -18.64 7.20
CA LEU A 27 20.51 -17.36 6.68
C LEU A 27 20.72 -16.28 7.77
N PRO A 28 20.97 -15.02 7.39
CA PRO A 28 20.99 -13.92 8.36
C PRO A 28 19.65 -13.82 9.11
N GLU A 29 19.52 -12.94 10.09
CA GLU A 29 18.20 -12.66 10.64
C GLU A 29 17.30 -12.03 9.56
N PHE A 30 16.00 -12.34 9.58
CA PHE A 30 15.08 -11.76 8.62
C PHE A 30 14.75 -10.32 9.02
N ASN A 31 14.98 -9.39 8.10
CA ASN A 31 14.59 -8.00 8.25
C ASN A 31 13.58 -7.66 7.14
N TYR A 32 12.34 -7.36 7.54
CA TYR A 32 11.26 -7.07 6.59
C TYR A 32 11.60 -5.86 5.72
N ASN A 33 12.07 -4.75 6.29
CA ASN A 33 12.36 -3.52 5.56
C ASN A 33 13.47 -3.70 4.51
N GLN A 34 14.51 -4.47 4.83
CA GLN A 34 15.56 -4.79 3.85
C GLN A 34 15.02 -5.70 2.73
N PHE A 35 14.17 -6.66 3.07
CA PHE A 35 13.58 -7.58 2.12
C PHE A 35 12.57 -6.90 1.19
N SER A 36 11.63 -6.12 1.73
CA SER A 36 10.67 -5.34 0.96
C SER A 36 11.38 -4.27 0.14
N GLY A 37 12.30 -3.50 0.74
CA GLY A 37 13.08 -2.49 0.06
C GLY A 37 13.90 -3.05 -1.12
N PHE A 38 14.48 -4.24 -0.97
CA PHE A 38 15.13 -4.92 -2.08
C PHE A 38 14.15 -5.22 -3.22
N LEU A 39 12.98 -5.80 -2.93
CA LEU A 39 12.00 -6.15 -3.96
C LEU A 39 11.42 -4.89 -4.63
N ARG A 40 11.10 -3.85 -3.87
CA ARG A 40 10.66 -2.54 -4.40
C ARG A 40 11.66 -1.96 -5.38
N ALA A 41 12.94 -1.86 -4.97
CA ALA A 41 14.00 -1.34 -5.82
C ALA A 41 14.16 -2.18 -7.11
N ARG A 42 14.07 -3.50 -7.01
CA ARG A 42 14.13 -4.40 -8.16
C ARG A 42 12.94 -4.23 -9.09
N TYR A 43 11.73 -4.08 -8.55
CA TYR A 43 10.52 -3.83 -9.33
C TYR A 43 10.62 -2.50 -10.07
N TYR A 44 10.96 -1.41 -9.36
CA TYR A 44 11.19 -0.09 -9.93
C TYR A 44 12.17 -0.15 -11.10
N LEU A 45 13.38 -0.69 -10.88
CA LEU A 45 14.41 -0.79 -11.92
C LEU A 45 13.99 -1.59 -13.15
N THR A 46 12.97 -2.45 -13.05
CA THR A 46 12.54 -3.31 -14.15
C THR A 46 11.21 -2.91 -14.80
N HIS A 47 10.37 -2.10 -14.13
CA HIS A 47 9.01 -1.80 -14.59
C HIS A 47 8.66 -0.31 -14.64
N HIS A 48 9.42 0.61 -14.00
CA HIS A 48 9.03 2.04 -13.94
C HIS A 48 8.91 2.72 -15.31
N GLN A 49 9.65 2.25 -16.33
CA GLN A 49 9.56 2.76 -17.70
C GLN A 49 8.57 2.01 -18.59
N LYS A 50 8.03 0.88 -18.11
CA LYS A 50 7.09 0.05 -18.88
C LYS A 50 5.67 0.62 -18.86
N TYR A 51 5.33 1.30 -17.77
CA TYR A 51 3.98 1.77 -17.49
C TYR A 51 3.93 3.29 -17.41
N ASN A 52 2.75 3.86 -17.67
CA ASN A 52 2.47 5.23 -17.28
C ASN A 52 2.53 5.38 -15.75
N LYS A 53 2.79 6.60 -15.29
CA LYS A 53 2.99 6.88 -13.85
C LYS A 53 1.83 6.38 -13.00
N GLU A 54 0.59 6.60 -13.43
CA GLU A 54 -0.61 6.15 -12.71
C GLU A 54 -0.65 4.63 -12.52
N VAL A 55 -0.40 3.87 -13.59
CA VAL A 55 -0.42 2.41 -13.56
C VAL A 55 0.76 1.87 -12.74
N PHE A 56 1.92 2.52 -12.82
CA PHE A 56 3.09 2.14 -12.04
C PHE A 56 2.87 2.35 -10.53
N GLU A 57 2.36 3.50 -10.11
CA GLU A 57 2.09 3.78 -8.70
C GLU A 57 1.03 2.82 -8.14
N VAL A 58 -0.07 2.57 -8.87
CA VAL A 58 -1.06 1.54 -8.50
C VAL A 58 -0.41 0.17 -8.35
N ALA A 59 0.49 -0.20 -9.25
CA ALA A 59 1.23 -1.45 -9.18
C ALA A 59 2.19 -1.49 -7.98
N SER A 60 2.83 -0.38 -7.63
CA SER A 60 3.75 -0.29 -6.48
C SER A 60 3.01 -0.53 -5.16
N PHE A 61 1.87 0.12 -4.96
CA PHE A 61 1.00 -0.14 -3.81
C PHE A 61 0.62 -1.61 -3.70
N PHE A 62 0.26 -2.23 -4.83
CA PHE A 62 -0.10 -3.64 -4.83
C PHE A 62 1.11 -4.55 -4.58
N LEU A 63 2.28 -4.22 -5.10
CA LEU A 63 3.53 -4.94 -4.84
C LEU A 63 3.76 -5.03 -3.32
N ASP A 64 3.58 -3.92 -2.62
CA ASP A 64 3.75 -3.83 -1.18
C ASP A 64 2.76 -4.67 -0.39
N ASP A 65 1.48 -4.59 -0.77
CA ASP A 65 0.43 -5.42 -0.20
C ASP A 65 0.74 -6.92 -0.42
N VAL A 66 1.25 -7.29 -1.60
CA VAL A 66 1.66 -8.67 -1.93
C VAL A 66 2.90 -9.09 -1.13
N ILE A 67 3.90 -8.23 -0.95
CA ILE A 67 5.09 -8.53 -0.14
C ILE A 67 4.71 -8.74 1.32
N ALA A 68 3.89 -7.84 1.88
CA ALA A 68 3.37 -7.94 3.24
C ALA A 68 2.59 -9.26 3.43
N MET A 69 1.69 -9.57 2.50
CA MET A 69 0.88 -10.79 2.55
C MET A 69 1.72 -12.06 2.39
N MET A 70 2.73 -12.03 1.52
CA MET A 70 3.67 -13.14 1.33
C MET A 70 4.40 -13.48 2.62
N VAL A 71 4.91 -12.46 3.32
CA VAL A 71 5.63 -12.64 4.59
C VAL A 71 4.67 -13.08 5.68
N ASN A 72 3.50 -12.45 5.80
CA ASN A 72 2.52 -12.77 6.84
C ASN A 72 2.04 -14.22 6.75
N GLN A 73 1.65 -14.69 5.56
CA GLN A 73 1.19 -16.07 5.36
C GLN A 73 2.30 -17.13 5.54
N ASN A 74 3.58 -16.73 5.51
CA ASN A 74 4.74 -17.63 5.58
C ASN A 74 5.74 -17.22 6.67
N PHE A 75 5.26 -16.55 7.73
CA PHE A 75 6.12 -15.87 8.71
C PHE A 75 7.13 -16.81 9.36
N THR A 76 6.70 -18.01 9.75
CA THR A 76 7.57 -19.03 10.35
C THR A 76 8.70 -19.44 9.42
N GLN A 77 8.44 -19.59 8.12
CA GLN A 77 9.47 -19.96 7.15
C GLN A 77 10.46 -18.81 6.95
N PHE A 78 9.97 -17.58 6.74
CA PHE A 78 10.82 -16.40 6.55
C PHE A 78 11.76 -16.14 7.74
N THR A 79 11.31 -16.40 8.96
CA THR A 79 12.09 -16.24 10.20
C THR A 79 12.94 -17.46 10.56
N SER A 80 12.92 -18.51 9.74
CA SER A 80 13.71 -19.72 9.91
C SER A 80 14.84 -19.83 8.85
N ASN A 81 15.55 -20.96 8.86
CA ASN A 81 16.49 -21.35 7.79
C ASN A 81 15.82 -22.11 6.63
N GLU A 82 14.49 -22.22 6.64
CA GLU A 82 13.71 -22.84 5.56
C GLU A 82 13.34 -21.81 4.51
N ARG A 83 13.38 -22.23 3.24
CA ARG A 83 12.88 -21.44 2.12
C ARG A 83 11.36 -21.54 2.07
N ALA A 84 10.67 -20.41 2.20
CA ALA A 84 9.21 -20.29 2.09
C ALA A 84 8.73 -20.71 0.69
N ILE A 85 7.67 -21.51 0.63
CA ILE A 85 6.99 -21.83 -0.63
C ILE A 85 5.77 -20.94 -0.73
N VAL A 86 5.87 -19.90 -1.56
CA VAL A 86 4.86 -18.87 -1.68
C VAL A 86 3.93 -19.22 -2.83
N LYS A 87 2.65 -19.45 -2.53
CA LYS A 87 1.62 -19.66 -3.58
C LYS A 87 1.09 -18.32 -4.04
N LEU A 88 1.60 -17.82 -5.17
CA LEU A 88 1.40 -16.43 -5.57
C LEU A 88 -0.06 -16.05 -5.80
N ASN A 89 -0.88 -16.92 -6.43
CA ASN A 89 -2.29 -16.61 -6.64
C ASN A 89 -3.04 -16.41 -5.32
N GLU A 90 -2.75 -17.23 -4.30
CA GLU A 90 -3.39 -17.12 -2.97
C GLU A 90 -2.96 -15.82 -2.27
N VAL A 91 -1.67 -15.48 -2.34
CA VAL A 91 -1.13 -14.24 -1.76
C VAL A 91 -1.70 -13.00 -2.46
N MET A 92 -1.68 -12.96 -3.78
CA MET A 92 -2.16 -11.82 -4.56
C MET A 92 -3.68 -11.64 -4.40
N GLN A 93 -4.47 -12.71 -4.38
CA GLN A 93 -5.91 -12.61 -4.07
C GLN A 93 -6.14 -12.08 -2.65
N ALA A 94 -5.41 -12.58 -1.67
CA ALA A 94 -5.53 -12.11 -0.29
C ALA A 94 -5.10 -10.64 -0.15
N ALA A 95 -4.10 -10.18 -0.90
CA ALA A 95 -3.75 -8.76 -0.95
C ALA A 95 -4.95 -7.94 -1.46
N LEU A 96 -5.55 -8.31 -2.61
CA LEU A 96 -6.71 -7.59 -3.18
C LEU A 96 -7.92 -7.52 -2.25
N VAL A 97 -8.26 -8.64 -1.60
CA VAL A 97 -9.42 -8.71 -0.69
C VAL A 97 -9.24 -7.81 0.54
N ASN A 98 -8.00 -7.53 0.94
CA ASN A 98 -7.68 -6.65 2.06
C ASN A 98 -7.44 -5.18 1.65
N SER A 99 -7.52 -4.83 0.36
CA SER A 99 -7.37 -3.46 -0.15
C SER A 99 -8.72 -2.72 -0.26
N ASP A 100 -9.66 -2.94 0.65
CA ASP A 100 -11.00 -2.31 0.61
C ASP A 100 -11.00 -0.80 0.90
N ASP A 101 -9.82 -0.28 1.22
CA ASP A 101 -9.52 1.12 1.42
C ASP A 101 -9.19 1.87 0.11
N LYS A 102 -9.21 1.22 -1.07
CA LYS A 102 -8.90 1.83 -2.37
C LYS A 102 -10.11 2.08 -3.27
N ASP A 103 -10.10 3.20 -4.00
CA ASP A 103 -11.09 3.54 -5.03
C ASP A 103 -11.21 2.46 -6.12
N TRP A 104 -12.39 2.28 -6.72
CA TRP A 104 -12.63 1.23 -7.70
C TRP A 104 -11.65 1.28 -8.90
N ARG A 105 -11.20 2.48 -9.26
CA ARG A 105 -10.23 2.71 -10.35
C ARG A 105 -8.90 2.01 -10.11
N TYR A 106 -8.51 1.84 -8.84
CA TYR A 106 -7.32 1.09 -8.45
C TYR A 106 -7.36 -0.34 -9.00
N PHE A 107 -8.49 -1.05 -8.80
CA PHE A 107 -8.63 -2.44 -9.22
C PHE A 107 -8.62 -2.60 -10.74
N VAL A 108 -9.20 -1.64 -11.45
CA VAL A 108 -9.20 -1.62 -12.92
C VAL A 108 -7.79 -1.39 -13.46
N LEU A 109 -7.09 -0.35 -12.98
CA LEU A 109 -5.72 -0.02 -13.40
C LEU A 109 -4.69 -1.10 -13.04
N LEU A 110 -5.02 -1.96 -12.08
CA LEU A 110 -4.13 -3.04 -11.67
C LEU A 110 -4.17 -4.24 -12.63
N VAL A 111 -5.27 -4.47 -13.35
CA VAL A 111 -5.41 -5.61 -14.29
C VAL A 111 -4.25 -5.75 -15.29
N PRO A 112 -3.81 -4.70 -16.01
CA PRO A 112 -2.73 -4.83 -17.00
C PRO A 112 -1.38 -5.24 -16.39
N VAL A 113 -1.17 -5.04 -15.09
CA VAL A 113 0.13 -5.31 -14.44
C VAL A 113 0.22 -6.68 -13.75
N LEU A 114 -0.91 -7.36 -13.51
CA LEU A 114 -0.95 -8.58 -12.70
C LEU A 114 -0.05 -9.70 -13.25
N TYR A 115 0.01 -9.83 -14.57
CA TYR A 115 0.86 -10.84 -15.21
C TYR A 115 2.33 -10.57 -14.91
N ASP A 116 2.78 -9.34 -15.16
CA ASP A 116 4.18 -8.94 -14.90
C ASP A 116 4.52 -9.04 -13.43
N MET A 117 3.60 -8.64 -12.54
CA MET A 117 3.77 -8.77 -11.10
C MET A 117 4.00 -10.23 -10.70
N GLN A 118 3.20 -11.16 -11.22
CA GLN A 118 3.38 -12.59 -10.98
C GLN A 118 4.74 -13.08 -11.52
N GLN A 119 5.11 -12.70 -12.75
CA GLN A 119 6.40 -13.07 -13.35
C GLN A 119 7.58 -12.50 -12.58
N PHE A 120 7.46 -11.27 -12.08
CA PHE A 120 8.46 -10.62 -11.23
C PHE A 120 8.74 -11.48 -9.99
N PHE A 121 7.71 -11.86 -9.23
CA PHE A 121 7.90 -12.70 -8.05
C PHE A 121 8.38 -14.11 -8.37
N VAL A 122 7.95 -14.71 -9.49
CA VAL A 122 8.49 -16.01 -9.95
C VAL A 122 9.99 -15.91 -10.21
N LYS A 123 10.41 -14.85 -10.90
CA LYS A 123 11.81 -14.60 -11.24
C LYS A 123 12.65 -14.33 -9.99
N GLU A 124 12.25 -13.39 -9.15
CA GLU A 124 12.98 -13.05 -7.92
C GLU A 124 12.99 -14.24 -6.95
N GLY A 125 11.86 -14.95 -6.84
CA GLY A 125 11.74 -16.17 -6.06
C GLY A 125 12.58 -17.33 -6.57
N SER A 126 13.05 -17.32 -7.82
CA SER A 126 13.95 -18.39 -8.32
C SER A 126 15.36 -18.29 -7.74
N VAL A 127 15.84 -17.07 -7.49
CA VAL A 127 17.20 -16.76 -7.01
C VAL A 127 17.25 -16.39 -5.53
N ASN A 128 16.13 -16.04 -4.91
CA ASN A 128 16.08 -15.61 -3.53
C ASN A 128 16.22 -16.80 -2.55
N ALA A 129 17.07 -16.64 -1.53
CA ALA A 129 17.31 -17.70 -0.53
C ALA A 129 16.14 -17.90 0.45
N ARG A 130 15.28 -16.90 0.64
CA ARG A 130 14.16 -16.91 1.60
C ARG A 130 12.89 -17.51 1.05
N PHE A 131 12.62 -17.35 -0.25
CA PHE A 131 11.37 -17.82 -0.83
C PHE A 131 11.55 -18.41 -2.22
N VAL A 132 10.58 -19.25 -2.60
CA VAL A 132 10.33 -19.68 -3.97
C VAL A 132 8.85 -19.45 -4.25
N ALA A 133 8.56 -18.84 -5.38
CA ALA A 133 7.21 -18.59 -5.84
C ALA A 133 6.67 -19.78 -6.65
N GLN A 134 5.47 -20.23 -6.31
CA GLN A 134 4.66 -21.15 -7.08
C GLN A 134 3.48 -20.37 -7.67
N ALA A 135 3.46 -20.25 -8.99
CA ALA A 135 2.35 -19.69 -9.74
C ALA A 135 1.82 -20.74 -10.73
N PRO A 136 0.49 -20.95 -10.82
CA PRO A 136 -0.10 -21.64 -11.95
C PRO A 136 0.03 -20.79 -13.23
N ASN A 137 -0.45 -21.31 -14.36
CA ASN A 137 -0.57 -20.50 -15.57
C ASN A 137 -1.43 -19.27 -15.29
N PHE A 138 -0.98 -18.12 -15.80
CA PHE A 138 -1.72 -16.89 -15.67
C PHE A 138 -2.95 -16.91 -16.59
N ASP A 139 -4.10 -16.55 -16.04
CA ASP A 139 -5.36 -16.40 -16.75
C ASP A 139 -5.91 -15.02 -16.41
N ILE A 140 -6.00 -14.15 -17.41
CA ILE A 140 -6.46 -12.77 -17.23
C ILE A 140 -7.94 -12.71 -16.86
N ASN A 141 -8.77 -13.63 -17.37
CA ASN A 141 -10.21 -13.65 -17.10
C ASN A 141 -10.48 -14.08 -15.66
N PHE A 142 -9.68 -15.01 -15.15
CA PHE A 142 -9.67 -15.34 -13.72
C PHE A 142 -9.40 -14.09 -12.87
N TRP A 143 -8.40 -13.28 -13.21
CA TRP A 143 -8.08 -12.08 -12.44
C TRP A 143 -9.11 -10.96 -12.59
N ARG A 144 -9.66 -10.77 -13.80
CA ARG A 144 -10.78 -9.84 -14.04
C ARG A 144 -11.99 -10.22 -13.19
N MET A 145 -12.33 -11.51 -13.12
CA MET A 145 -13.36 -12.02 -12.22
C MET A 145 -13.07 -11.67 -10.76
N ILE A 146 -11.85 -11.93 -10.25
CA ILE A 146 -11.46 -11.56 -8.88
C ILE A 146 -11.63 -10.06 -8.64
N MET A 147 -11.21 -9.19 -9.57
CA MET A 147 -11.38 -7.74 -9.43
C MET A 147 -12.86 -7.34 -9.37
N ARG A 148 -13.72 -7.92 -10.21
CA ARG A 148 -15.18 -7.67 -10.14
C ARG A 148 -15.73 -8.10 -8.78
N THR A 149 -15.33 -9.27 -8.26
CA THR A 149 -15.76 -9.74 -6.94
C THR A 149 -15.34 -8.76 -5.85
N VAL A 150 -14.07 -8.33 -5.85
CA VAL A 150 -13.53 -7.39 -4.85
C VAL A 150 -14.25 -6.05 -4.92
N MET A 151 -14.45 -5.49 -6.11
CA MET A 151 -15.23 -4.27 -6.29
C MET A 151 -16.67 -4.43 -5.78
N ALA A 152 -17.37 -5.51 -6.12
CA ALA A 152 -18.74 -5.74 -5.67
C ALA A 152 -18.83 -5.85 -4.13
N VAL A 153 -17.86 -6.53 -3.51
CA VAL A 153 -17.74 -6.59 -2.04
C VAL A 153 -17.52 -5.20 -1.45
N ASN A 154 -16.59 -4.42 -2.01
CA ASN A 154 -16.26 -3.08 -1.53
C ASN A 154 -17.46 -2.13 -1.64
N PHE A 155 -18.25 -2.20 -2.71
CA PHE A 155 -19.49 -1.45 -2.86
C PHE A 155 -20.41 -1.63 -1.63
N PHE A 156 -20.67 -2.87 -1.22
CA PHE A 156 -21.52 -3.14 -0.07
C PHE A 156 -20.87 -2.74 1.27
N LYS A 157 -19.55 -2.96 1.42
CA LYS A 157 -18.82 -2.49 2.60
C LYS A 157 -18.92 -0.97 2.74
N TRP A 158 -18.74 -0.21 1.68
CA TRP A 158 -18.79 1.26 1.69
C TRP A 158 -20.18 1.78 2.01
N GLN A 159 -21.23 1.06 1.60
CA GLN A 159 -22.61 1.31 2.06
C GLN A 159 -22.88 0.97 3.54
N GLY A 160 -21.92 0.36 4.26
CA GLY A 160 -22.08 -0.03 5.66
C GLY A 160 -22.84 -1.34 5.86
N LYS A 161 -22.93 -2.18 4.82
CA LYS A 161 -23.60 -3.49 4.93
C LYS A 161 -22.62 -4.56 5.40
N ASP A 162 -23.15 -5.54 6.12
CA ASP A 162 -22.42 -6.76 6.46
C ASP A 162 -22.35 -7.69 5.25
N VAL A 163 -21.15 -7.80 4.66
CA VAL A 163 -20.93 -8.65 3.48
C VAL A 163 -21.03 -10.13 3.81
N ALA A 164 -20.64 -10.55 5.02
CA ALA A 164 -20.74 -11.96 5.40
C ALA A 164 -22.20 -12.40 5.47
N GLU A 165 -23.09 -11.54 5.99
CA GLU A 165 -24.52 -11.77 5.97
C GLU A 165 -25.09 -11.78 4.53
N LEU A 166 -24.68 -10.81 3.70
CA LEU A 166 -25.13 -10.72 2.30
C LEU A 166 -24.77 -11.96 1.50
N MET A 167 -23.52 -12.46 1.61
CA MET A 167 -23.09 -13.66 0.89
C MET A 167 -23.81 -14.93 1.35
N GLN A 168 -24.35 -14.97 2.58
CA GLN A 168 -25.13 -16.13 3.06
C GLN A 168 -26.60 -16.09 2.63
N LYS A 169 -27.18 -14.90 2.47
CA LYS A 169 -28.63 -14.71 2.33
C LYS A 169 -29.07 -14.20 0.96
N SER A 170 -28.15 -13.84 0.07
CA SER A 170 -28.46 -13.14 -1.18
C SER A 170 -27.43 -13.43 -2.28
N ASN A 171 -27.87 -13.31 -3.54
CA ASN A 171 -26.99 -13.34 -4.72
C ASN A 171 -26.53 -11.94 -5.14
N ALA A 172 -26.75 -10.91 -4.31
CA ALA A 172 -26.50 -9.51 -4.67
C ALA A 172 -25.05 -9.22 -5.08
N VAL A 173 -24.08 -9.94 -4.51
CA VAL A 173 -22.66 -9.83 -4.88
C VAL A 173 -22.41 -10.37 -6.28
N ASP A 174 -23.03 -11.49 -6.65
CA ASP A 174 -22.92 -12.07 -7.99
C ASP A 174 -23.64 -11.22 -9.03
N ASP A 175 -24.86 -10.78 -8.72
CA ASP A 175 -25.63 -9.89 -9.60
C ASP A 175 -24.85 -8.61 -9.93
N LEU A 176 -24.14 -8.05 -8.94
CA LEU A 176 -23.35 -6.85 -9.14
C LEU A 176 -22.07 -7.14 -9.95
N GLN A 177 -21.40 -8.26 -9.71
CA GLN A 177 -20.26 -8.70 -10.52
C GLN A 177 -20.63 -8.84 -12.00
N PHE A 178 -21.80 -9.42 -12.31
CA PHE A 178 -22.27 -9.56 -13.68
C PHE A 178 -22.59 -8.20 -14.32
N LYS A 179 -23.14 -7.25 -13.57
CA LYS A 179 -23.40 -5.88 -14.08
C LYS A 179 -22.11 -5.13 -14.45
N PHE A 180 -20.99 -5.48 -13.85
CA PHE A 180 -19.70 -4.86 -14.17
C PHE A 180 -19.07 -5.40 -15.46
N LEU A 181 -19.67 -6.39 -16.12
CA LEU A 181 -19.23 -6.87 -17.42
C LEU A 181 -19.75 -6.00 -18.55
N SER A 182 -18.90 -5.78 -19.55
CA SER A 182 -19.35 -5.20 -20.82
C SER A 182 -20.14 -6.22 -21.63
N GLU A 183 -21.11 -5.76 -22.42
CA GLU A 183 -21.94 -6.62 -23.28
C GLU A 183 -21.26 -6.91 -24.65
N ASN A 184 -19.93 -6.75 -24.75
CA ASN A 184 -19.19 -6.98 -25.99
C ASN A 184 -18.84 -8.47 -26.18
N GLU A 185 -18.47 -8.87 -27.40
CA GLU A 185 -18.02 -10.24 -27.71
C GLU A 185 -16.57 -10.52 -27.24
N GLN A 186 -15.97 -9.64 -26.42
CA GLN A 186 -14.62 -9.82 -25.87
C GLN A 186 -14.73 -10.36 -24.44
N ASP A 187 -13.99 -11.43 -24.15
CA ASP A 187 -14.13 -12.15 -22.89
C ASP A 187 -13.86 -11.23 -21.68
N ASP A 188 -14.86 -11.10 -20.82
CA ASP A 188 -14.78 -10.58 -19.44
C ASP A 188 -14.30 -9.13 -19.23
N ASP A 189 -14.38 -8.26 -20.24
CA ASP A 189 -14.04 -6.84 -20.11
C ASP A 189 -14.96 -6.07 -19.14
N PHE A 190 -14.43 -5.03 -18.52
CA PHE A 190 -15.18 -4.18 -17.58
C PHE A 190 -16.08 -3.18 -18.30
N ASN A 191 -17.31 -3.01 -17.81
CA ASN A 191 -18.16 -1.88 -18.16
C ASN A 191 -17.86 -0.70 -17.23
N LEU A 192 -16.87 0.12 -17.61
CA LEU A 192 -16.40 1.23 -16.77
C LEU A 192 -17.43 2.33 -16.55
N VAL A 193 -18.38 2.50 -17.48
CA VAL A 193 -19.51 3.43 -17.32
C VAL A 193 -20.45 2.95 -16.19
N ILE A 194 -20.85 1.67 -16.21
CA ILE A 194 -21.70 1.10 -15.15
C ILE A 194 -20.99 1.08 -13.80
N ILE A 195 -19.70 0.74 -13.78
CA ILE A 195 -18.91 0.75 -12.54
C ILE A 195 -18.86 2.17 -11.96
N ALA A 196 -18.50 3.17 -12.76
CA ALA A 196 -18.42 4.55 -12.30
C ALA A 196 -19.77 5.09 -11.79
N GLU A 197 -20.87 4.76 -12.47
CA GLU A 197 -22.23 5.09 -12.01
C GLU A 197 -22.55 4.41 -10.67
N THR A 198 -22.23 3.13 -10.54
CA THR A 198 -22.52 2.33 -9.33
C THR A 198 -21.82 2.91 -8.10
N PHE A 199 -20.57 3.35 -8.26
CA PHE A 199 -19.78 3.94 -7.19
C PHE A 199 -19.95 5.44 -7.03
N ARG A 200 -20.86 6.07 -7.79
CA ARG A 200 -21.14 7.50 -7.63
C ARG A 200 -21.50 7.80 -6.18
N GLU A 201 -20.91 8.87 -5.64
CA GLU A 201 -21.11 9.35 -4.25
C GLU A 201 -20.68 8.35 -3.16
N LEU A 202 -20.04 7.23 -3.50
CA LEU A 202 -19.41 6.34 -2.54
C LEU A 202 -17.93 6.67 -2.42
N THR A 203 -17.47 6.83 -1.19
CA THR A 203 -16.05 7.02 -0.87
C THR A 203 -15.46 5.75 -0.26
N PRO A 204 -14.17 5.45 -0.53
CA PRO A 204 -13.48 4.34 0.11
C PRO A 204 -13.54 4.42 1.63
N LYS A 205 -13.70 3.27 2.29
CA LYS A 205 -13.66 3.18 3.75
C LYS A 205 -12.23 2.96 4.23
N ILE A 206 -11.58 4.06 4.59
CA ILE A 206 -10.22 4.05 5.09
C ILE A 206 -10.26 3.81 6.61
N LYS A 207 -9.37 2.96 7.11
CA LYS A 207 -9.22 2.75 8.54
C LYS A 207 -8.85 4.09 9.19
N PRO A 208 -9.65 4.61 10.15
CA PRO A 208 -9.33 5.87 10.81
C PRO A 208 -8.07 5.73 11.65
N LEU A 209 -7.31 6.83 11.77
CA LEU A 209 -6.18 6.91 12.69
C LEU A 209 -6.67 6.85 14.15
N GLN A 210 -5.82 6.37 15.05
CA GLN A 210 -6.15 6.31 16.47
C GLN A 210 -6.06 7.71 17.10
N ALA A 211 -6.86 7.93 18.16
CA ALA A 211 -6.79 9.10 19.05
C ALA A 211 -7.15 10.46 18.42
N ILE A 212 -8.15 10.49 17.54
CA ILE A 212 -8.68 11.72 16.92
C ILE A 212 -9.71 12.46 17.80
N GLU A 213 -10.06 11.96 19.00
CA GLU A 213 -11.09 12.60 19.83
C GLU A 213 -10.63 13.99 20.31
N THR A 214 -11.10 15.01 19.59
CA THR A 214 -10.98 16.47 19.81
C THR A 214 -9.57 16.91 20.21
N VAL A 215 -8.69 16.96 19.22
CA VAL A 215 -7.49 17.80 19.32
C VAL A 215 -7.95 19.25 19.31
N VAL A 216 -7.67 19.97 20.39
CA VAL A 216 -8.01 21.39 20.53
C VAL A 216 -6.78 22.20 20.14
N LYS A 217 -7.03 23.31 19.44
CA LYS A 217 -6.02 24.31 19.14
C LYS A 217 -5.26 24.72 20.41
N LEU A 218 -3.94 24.76 20.35
CA LEU A 218 -3.11 25.16 21.49
C LEU A 218 -3.31 26.64 21.80
N GLU A 219 -3.19 27.00 23.07
CA GLU A 219 -3.22 28.39 23.53
C GLU A 219 -1.84 28.79 24.06
N PRO A 220 -1.36 30.01 23.80
CA PRO A 220 -2.02 31.08 23.03
C PRO A 220 -1.99 30.86 21.51
N ASP A 221 -2.82 31.63 20.79
CA ASP A 221 -2.73 31.76 19.34
C ASP A 221 -1.31 32.17 18.88
N LEU A 222 -0.81 31.48 17.85
CA LEU A 222 0.41 31.91 17.16
C LEU A 222 0.10 33.18 16.37
N ASN A 223 0.98 34.17 16.48
CA ASN A 223 0.91 35.37 15.65
C ASN A 223 1.56 35.14 14.28
N GLU A 224 1.36 36.06 13.34
CA GLU A 224 1.88 35.95 11.97
C GLU A 224 3.41 35.81 11.91
N LEU A 225 4.15 36.45 12.82
CA LEU A 225 5.62 36.35 12.86
C LEU A 225 6.07 34.96 13.34
N GLU A 226 5.35 34.36 14.27
CA GLU A 226 5.63 33.00 14.76
C GLU A 226 5.32 31.96 13.69
N ILE A 227 4.20 32.11 12.98
CA ILE A 227 3.87 31.25 11.83
C ILE A 227 4.95 31.40 10.75
N GLN A 228 5.34 32.62 10.39
CA GLN A 228 6.37 32.85 9.38
C GLN A 228 7.73 32.25 9.80
N ALA A 229 8.10 32.36 11.06
CA ALA A 229 9.32 31.76 11.59
C ALA A 229 9.30 30.22 11.49
N GLU A 230 8.14 29.59 11.71
CA GLU A 230 7.95 28.15 11.53
C GLU A 230 8.09 27.74 10.06
N LEU A 231 7.54 28.52 9.12
CA LEU A 231 7.67 28.25 7.68
C LEU A 231 9.12 28.40 7.19
N GLU A 232 9.82 29.44 7.63
CA GLU A 232 11.26 29.62 7.33
C GLU A 232 12.11 28.49 7.93
N TYR A 233 11.73 28.01 9.11
CA TYR A 233 12.34 26.85 9.72
C TYR A 233 12.10 25.58 8.88
N ALA A 234 10.85 25.36 8.43
CA ALA A 234 10.46 24.24 7.59
C ALA A 234 11.28 24.20 6.30
N ASP A 235 11.34 25.31 5.55
CA ASP A 235 12.12 25.41 4.30
C ASP A 235 13.58 24.98 4.50
N LYS A 236 14.22 25.51 5.55
CA LYS A 236 15.60 25.20 5.86
C LYS A 236 15.81 23.74 6.24
N LYS A 237 14.92 23.17 7.05
CA LYS A 237 15.07 21.80 7.56
C LYS A 237 14.69 20.74 6.54
N LEU A 238 13.68 21.00 5.73
CA LEU A 238 13.26 20.10 4.67
C LEU A 238 14.32 20.03 3.57
N LEU A 239 14.95 21.16 3.21
CA LEU A 239 16.10 21.14 2.32
C LEU A 239 17.25 20.29 2.89
N GLN A 240 17.60 20.47 4.17
CA GLN A 240 18.62 19.66 4.83
C GLN A 240 18.25 18.18 4.92
N PHE A 241 16.97 17.86 5.08
CA PHE A 241 16.47 16.50 5.09
C PHE A 241 16.59 15.85 3.71
N GLN A 242 16.18 16.56 2.65
CA GLN A 242 16.32 16.13 1.26
C GLN A 242 17.79 15.90 0.88
N GLU A 243 18.70 16.81 1.26
CA GLU A 243 20.14 16.70 1.02
C GLU A 243 20.82 15.57 1.81
N ALA A 244 20.32 15.26 3.02
CA ALA A 244 20.85 14.19 3.86
C ALA A 244 20.36 12.79 3.44
N SER A 245 19.29 12.74 2.64
CA SER A 245 18.75 11.51 2.09
C SER A 245 19.55 11.04 0.88
N VAL A 246 19.37 9.78 0.49
CA VAL A 246 19.94 9.28 -0.77
C VAL A 246 19.36 10.13 -1.89
N LYS A 247 20.23 10.59 -2.80
CA LYS A 247 19.84 11.46 -3.91
C LYS A 247 18.63 10.87 -4.65
N ASP A 248 17.64 11.72 -4.92
CA ASP A 248 16.42 11.40 -5.65
C ASP A 248 15.46 10.42 -4.91
N VAL A 249 15.66 10.18 -3.61
CA VAL A 249 14.72 9.37 -2.78
C VAL A 249 13.65 10.22 -2.11
N VAL A 250 14.01 11.41 -1.63
CA VAL A 250 13.04 12.38 -1.10
C VAL A 250 12.64 13.32 -2.23
N SER A 251 11.46 13.06 -2.82
CA SER A 251 10.92 13.84 -3.93
C SER A 251 10.37 15.19 -3.47
N ASP A 252 10.12 16.08 -4.42
CA ASP A 252 9.47 17.36 -4.15
C ASP A 252 8.03 17.17 -3.61
N ASN A 253 7.38 16.07 -3.99
CA ASN A 253 6.08 15.66 -3.44
C ASN A 253 6.18 15.35 -1.93
N VAL A 254 7.21 14.61 -1.51
CA VAL A 254 7.49 14.36 -0.07
C VAL A 254 7.78 15.67 0.66
N VAL A 255 8.63 16.54 0.09
CA VAL A 255 8.98 17.83 0.71
C VAL A 255 7.73 18.69 0.90
N SER A 256 6.87 18.76 -0.12
CA SER A 256 5.61 19.52 -0.07
C SER A 256 4.64 18.96 0.97
N MET A 257 4.52 17.63 1.06
CA MET A 257 3.71 16.97 2.10
C MET A 257 4.23 17.30 3.51
N LEU A 258 5.54 17.22 3.74
CA LEU A 258 6.13 17.54 5.05
C LEU A 258 6.04 19.03 5.37
N TYR A 259 6.13 19.90 4.36
CA TYR A 259 5.88 21.33 4.52
C TYR A 259 4.44 21.61 4.95
N ALA A 260 3.47 20.89 4.38
CA ALA A 260 2.07 21.00 4.78
C ALA A 260 1.85 20.66 6.26
N PHE A 261 2.60 19.71 6.83
CA PHE A 261 2.59 19.50 8.29
C PHE A 261 3.07 20.74 9.06
N HIS A 262 4.11 21.44 8.62
CA HIS A 262 4.54 22.69 9.26
C HIS A 262 3.49 23.79 9.15
N GLU A 263 3.01 24.07 7.94
CA GLU A 263 2.07 25.14 7.70
C GLU A 263 0.72 24.89 8.37
N GLY A 264 0.16 23.69 8.18
CA GLY A 264 -1.15 23.34 8.68
C GLY A 264 -1.18 23.17 10.20
N MET A 265 -0.15 22.59 10.82
CA MET A 265 -0.08 22.49 12.29
C MET A 265 0.00 23.87 12.95
N ALA A 266 0.75 24.80 12.36
CA ALA A 266 0.83 26.17 12.85
C ALA A 266 -0.52 26.90 12.73
N LYS A 267 -1.23 26.75 11.61
CA LYS A 267 -2.48 27.48 11.34
C LYS A 267 -3.70 26.86 12.03
N GLU A 268 -3.86 25.55 11.96
CA GLU A 268 -5.05 24.84 12.48
C GLU A 268 -4.94 24.58 13.99
N TYR A 269 -3.71 24.32 14.49
CA TYR A 269 -3.50 23.87 15.86
C TYR A 269 -2.63 24.80 16.73
N ASN A 270 -2.12 25.93 16.21
CA ASN A 270 -1.15 26.80 16.89
C ASN A 270 0.10 26.04 17.37
N ALA A 271 0.52 25.02 16.63
CA ALA A 271 1.62 24.14 17.02
C ALA A 271 2.80 24.27 16.06
N THR A 272 3.92 24.81 16.57
CA THR A 272 5.23 24.71 15.94
C THR A 272 5.80 23.29 16.09
N HIS A 273 6.81 22.95 15.29
CA HIS A 273 7.39 21.59 15.25
C HIS A 273 7.83 21.01 16.60
N ASP A 274 8.23 21.84 17.55
CA ASP A 274 8.64 21.43 18.90
C ASP A 274 7.47 21.09 19.83
N LEU A 275 6.25 21.49 19.46
CA LEU A 275 4.99 21.20 20.17
C LEU A 275 4.20 20.06 19.53
N TRP A 276 4.69 19.46 18.46
CA TRP A 276 4.01 18.34 17.83
C TRP A 276 3.92 17.14 18.77
N ASP A 277 2.71 16.59 18.86
CA ASP A 277 2.44 15.32 19.51
C ASP A 277 1.74 14.36 18.52
N ALA A 278 1.63 13.09 18.92
CA ALA A 278 1.08 12.07 18.05
C ALA A 278 -0.40 12.29 17.72
N LYS A 279 -1.17 12.89 18.64
CA LYS A 279 -2.61 13.11 18.44
C LYS A 279 -2.81 14.20 17.40
N THR A 280 -2.10 15.32 17.55
CA THR A 280 -2.19 16.47 16.65
C THR A 280 -1.68 16.08 15.25
N LEU A 281 -0.60 15.28 15.14
CA LEU A 281 -0.14 14.73 13.86
C LEU A 281 -1.20 13.84 13.18
N ASN A 282 -1.82 12.92 13.92
CA ASN A 282 -2.87 12.06 13.37
C ASN A 282 -4.11 12.88 12.96
N ALA A 283 -4.53 13.84 13.80
CA ALA A 283 -5.68 14.70 13.52
C ALA A 283 -5.46 15.54 12.25
N PHE A 284 -4.31 16.21 12.16
CA PHE A 284 -3.93 16.96 10.96
C PHE A 284 -3.92 16.08 9.71
N ALA A 285 -3.28 14.90 9.78
CA ALA A 285 -3.21 13.97 8.66
C ALA A 285 -4.61 13.54 8.18
N SER A 286 -5.57 13.36 9.09
CA SER A 286 -6.93 12.93 8.75
C SER A 286 -7.88 14.05 8.34
N GLU A 287 -7.73 15.25 8.91
CA GLU A 287 -8.73 16.32 8.80
C GLU A 287 -8.33 17.41 7.79
N HIS A 288 -7.03 17.70 7.68
CA HIS A 288 -6.56 18.92 7.03
C HIS A 288 -5.44 18.72 6.01
N LEU A 289 -4.73 17.58 6.02
CA LEU A 289 -3.54 17.41 5.19
C LEU A 289 -3.78 17.70 3.70
N LEU A 290 -4.91 17.26 3.15
CA LEU A 290 -5.25 17.49 1.73
C LEU A 290 -5.69 18.93 1.41
N ASP A 291 -5.93 19.77 2.42
CA ASP A 291 -6.18 21.21 2.23
C ASP A 291 -4.86 21.98 2.05
N TYR A 292 -3.76 21.43 2.59
CA TYR A 292 -2.43 22.04 2.58
C TYR A 292 -1.45 21.37 1.60
N TRP A 293 -1.75 20.15 1.15
CA TRP A 293 -0.93 19.40 0.20
C TRP A 293 -1.80 18.75 -0.88
N ILE A 294 -1.38 18.93 -2.14
CA ILE A 294 -1.97 18.25 -3.29
C ILE A 294 -1.03 17.11 -3.68
N PRO A 295 -1.43 15.84 -3.51
CA PRO A 295 -0.61 14.71 -3.90
C PRO A 295 -0.35 14.68 -5.40
N GLU A 296 0.80 14.13 -5.80
CA GLU A 296 1.18 13.91 -7.20
C GLU A 296 1.43 12.42 -7.50
N TRP A 297 1.31 12.02 -8.77
CA TRP A 297 1.66 10.67 -9.25
C TRP A 297 3.17 10.45 -9.33
N ASP A 298 3.85 10.66 -8.20
CA ASP A 298 5.28 10.52 -8.05
C ASP A 298 5.61 10.12 -6.61
N ASN A 299 6.18 8.92 -6.46
CA ASN A 299 6.63 8.39 -5.17
C ASN A 299 5.50 8.35 -4.12
N LEU A 300 4.31 7.87 -4.51
CA LEU A 300 3.17 7.78 -3.60
C LEU A 300 3.30 6.60 -2.65
N ASP A 301 3.87 5.49 -3.13
CA ASP A 301 4.04 4.29 -2.33
C ASP A 301 5.11 4.50 -1.25
N GLY A 302 4.68 4.50 0.01
CA GLY A 302 5.52 4.76 1.17
C GLY A 302 5.76 6.24 1.49
N ILE A 303 5.07 7.18 0.82
CA ILE A 303 5.22 8.62 1.04
C ILE A 303 4.93 9.00 2.50
N GLY A 304 3.90 8.40 3.12
CA GLY A 304 3.57 8.62 4.52
C GLY A 304 4.64 8.10 5.48
N GLY A 305 5.45 7.13 5.06
CA GLY A 305 6.62 6.66 5.81
C GLY A 305 7.64 7.77 6.04
N GLU A 306 7.68 8.78 5.17
CA GLU A 306 8.61 9.91 5.28
C GLU A 306 8.30 10.82 6.45
N VAL A 307 7.08 10.80 6.99
CA VAL A 307 6.76 11.49 8.26
C VAL A 307 7.64 10.92 9.39
N LYS A 308 7.71 9.60 9.53
CA LYS A 308 8.54 8.95 10.56
C LYS A 308 10.03 9.18 10.31
N SER A 309 10.46 9.14 9.06
CA SER A 309 11.85 9.46 8.65
C SER A 309 12.23 10.89 9.04
N TYR A 310 11.35 11.84 8.77
CA TYR A 310 11.57 13.25 9.06
C TYR A 310 11.57 13.56 10.56
N LEU A 311 10.63 12.99 11.34
CA LEU A 311 10.66 13.11 12.81
C LEU A 311 11.97 12.54 13.39
N THR A 312 12.43 11.40 12.86
CA THR A 312 13.73 10.83 13.25
C THR A 312 14.89 11.76 12.92
N PHE A 313 14.84 12.42 11.76
CA PHE A 313 15.82 13.44 11.36
C PHE A 313 15.79 14.66 12.31
N LEU A 314 14.61 15.22 12.60
CA LEU A 314 14.45 16.35 13.51
C LEU A 314 14.96 16.02 14.92
N SER A 315 14.67 14.82 15.42
CA SER A 315 15.17 14.35 16.72
C SER A 315 16.70 14.21 16.74
N LYS A 316 17.31 13.68 15.67
CA LYS A 316 18.79 13.66 15.53
C LYS A 316 19.40 15.07 15.51
N LYS A 317 18.65 16.06 15.01
CA LYS A 317 19.03 17.48 15.05
C LYS A 317 18.67 18.17 16.37
N GLN A 318 18.14 17.44 17.35
CA GLN A 318 17.69 17.94 18.65
C GLN A 318 16.62 19.03 18.53
N ALA A 319 15.84 19.02 17.46
CA ALA A 319 14.75 19.98 17.22
C ALA A 319 13.44 19.56 17.87
N ILE A 320 13.27 18.26 18.13
CA ILE A 320 12.10 17.71 18.80
C ILE A 320 12.53 16.75 19.90
N TYR A 321 11.68 16.59 20.91
CA TYR A 321 11.85 15.67 22.02
C TYR A 321 10.77 14.59 22.00
N GLY A 322 10.95 13.51 22.76
CA GLY A 322 9.91 12.47 22.89
C GLY A 322 9.67 11.61 21.64
N LEU A 323 10.66 11.46 20.73
CA LEU A 323 10.51 10.69 19.47
C LEU A 323 9.88 9.30 19.67
N GLY A 324 10.24 8.59 20.75
CA GLY A 324 9.69 7.26 21.01
C GLY A 324 8.17 7.28 21.23
N GLU A 325 7.66 8.25 21.99
CA GLU A 325 6.23 8.42 22.24
C GLU A 325 5.50 8.86 20.96
N LEU A 326 6.07 9.83 20.24
CA LEU A 326 5.58 10.27 18.93
C LEU A 326 5.39 9.09 17.97
N LEU A 327 6.47 8.34 17.70
CA LEU A 327 6.43 7.21 16.77
C LEU A 327 5.46 6.10 17.22
N SER A 328 5.31 5.89 18.52
CA SER A 328 4.37 4.91 19.07
C SER A 328 2.91 5.32 18.94
N GLY A 329 2.62 6.62 18.85
CA GLY A 329 1.25 7.14 18.69
C GLY A 329 0.81 7.33 17.24
N ILE A 330 1.74 7.34 16.28
CA ILE A 330 1.46 7.52 14.84
C ILE A 330 1.67 6.23 14.03
N THR A 331 1.42 5.06 14.63
CA THR A 331 1.80 3.77 14.02
C THR A 331 1.24 3.55 12.63
N ASP A 332 0.02 4.00 12.37
CA ASP A 332 -0.71 3.79 11.11
C ASP A 332 -0.71 5.01 10.17
N ILE A 333 -0.02 6.11 10.55
CA ILE A 333 -0.04 7.37 9.78
C ILE A 333 0.56 7.21 8.38
N ASP A 334 1.55 6.33 8.26
CA ASP A 334 2.25 6.06 7.01
C ASP A 334 1.31 5.50 5.96
N ARG A 335 0.72 4.34 6.27
CA ARG A 335 -0.23 3.69 5.37
C ARG A 335 -1.45 4.59 5.13
N TYR A 336 -1.92 5.30 6.15
CA TYR A 336 -3.07 6.19 5.99
C TYR A 336 -2.81 7.26 4.93
N ILE A 337 -1.68 7.97 5.02
CA ILE A 337 -1.31 9.01 4.04
C ILE A 337 -1.14 8.42 2.64
N ASP A 338 -0.47 7.27 2.52
CA ASP A 338 -0.31 6.55 1.24
C ASP A 338 -1.70 6.29 0.60
N VAL A 339 -2.66 5.82 1.40
CA VAL A 339 -3.99 5.44 0.91
C VAL A 339 -4.83 6.67 0.54
N ILE A 340 -4.87 7.70 1.38
CA ILE A 340 -5.70 8.89 1.12
C ILE A 340 -5.20 9.63 -0.12
N SER A 341 -3.88 9.68 -0.31
CA SER A 341 -3.26 10.37 -1.45
C SER A 341 -3.57 9.64 -2.77
N LEU A 342 -3.39 8.32 -2.80
CA LEU A 342 -3.76 7.50 -3.95
C LEU A 342 -5.26 7.62 -4.27
N ASN A 343 -6.14 7.55 -3.27
CA ASN A 343 -7.58 7.70 -3.49
C ASN A 343 -7.97 9.08 -4.00
N HIS A 344 -7.37 10.13 -3.45
CA HIS A 344 -7.59 11.51 -3.89
C HIS A 344 -7.25 11.65 -5.38
N LEU A 345 -6.07 11.14 -5.78
CA LEU A 345 -5.62 11.17 -7.17
C LEU A 345 -6.45 10.32 -8.12
N LEU A 346 -6.88 9.14 -7.69
CA LEU A 346 -7.76 8.26 -8.48
C LEU A 346 -9.12 8.91 -8.72
N GLN A 347 -9.72 9.52 -7.70
CA GLN A 347 -11.05 10.13 -7.81
C GLN A 347 -11.11 11.29 -8.82
N GLN A 348 -9.99 11.97 -9.05
CA GLN A 348 -9.86 13.02 -10.06
C GLN A 348 -9.87 12.47 -11.50
N LYS A 349 -9.66 11.15 -11.70
CA LYS A 349 -9.63 10.53 -13.03
C LYS A 349 -11.03 10.18 -13.51
N ASN A 350 -11.31 10.51 -14.77
CA ASN A 350 -12.57 10.18 -15.43
C ASN A 350 -12.51 8.79 -16.11
N VAL A 351 -13.67 8.27 -16.49
CA VAL A 351 -13.81 6.94 -17.11
C VAL A 351 -12.94 6.79 -18.36
N LYS A 352 -12.97 7.79 -19.26
CA LYS A 352 -12.19 7.76 -20.51
C LYS A 352 -10.69 7.63 -20.26
N PHE A 353 -10.17 8.35 -19.27
CA PHE A 353 -8.77 8.27 -18.88
C PHE A 353 -8.41 6.87 -18.36
N ILE A 354 -9.30 6.25 -17.59
CA ILE A 354 -9.09 4.88 -17.09
C ILE A 354 -9.15 3.87 -18.24
N GLU A 355 -10.07 4.02 -19.19
CA GLU A 355 -10.16 3.18 -20.41
C GLU A 355 -8.87 3.21 -21.23
N GLU A 356 -8.19 4.36 -21.33
CA GLU A 356 -6.94 4.50 -22.08
C GLU A 356 -5.75 3.78 -21.40
N LEU A 357 -5.86 3.46 -20.11
CA LEU A 357 -4.79 2.86 -19.30
C LEU A 357 -5.00 1.38 -18.97
N ALA A 358 -6.23 0.87 -19.07
CA ALA A 358 -6.64 -0.43 -18.55
C ALA A 358 -6.51 -1.61 -19.53
#